data_AF-A0A9D5RE13-F1
#
_entry.id   AF-A0A9D5RE13-F1
#
_cell.length_a   1.000
_cell.length_b   1.000
_cell.length_c   1.000
_cell.angle_alpha   90.00
_cell.angle_beta   90.00
_cell.angle_gamma   90.00
#
_symmetry.space_group_name_H-M   'P 1'
#
loop_
_entity.id
_entity.type
_entity.pdbx_description
1 polymer ?
#
loop_
_entity_poly.entity_id
_entity_poly.type
_entity_poly.pdbx_seq_one_letter_code
_entity_poly.pdbx_strand_id
1 'polypeptide(L)' 'MTVSETNDSRLAVVAIVVEEPDSVSALNELLHQHSAHIIGRMGIPCPARGVSLISIAMDA' A
#
# COMPACT_ATOMS: atom_id res chain seq x y z
N MET A 1 37.27 4.91 5.04
CA MET A 1 36.42 6.09 4.72
C MET A 1 35.74 5.76 3.41
N THR A 2 34.52 5.23 3.48
CA THR A 2 33.66 5.05 2.30
C THR A 2 32.32 5.62 2.72
N VAL A 3 31.92 6.64 1.99
CA VAL A 3 30.86 7.59 2.30
C VAL A 3 29.54 6.84 2.47
N SER A 4 28.86 7.03 3.60
CA SER A 4 27.45 6.69 3.75
C SER A 4 26.65 7.58 2.80
N GLU A 5 26.16 7.02 1.71
CA GLU A 5 24.98 7.57 1.03
C GLU A 5 23.77 7.15 1.85
N THR A 6 23.32 8.01 2.76
CA THR A 6 22.01 7.85 3.40
C THR A 6 20.97 8.24 2.38
N ASN A 7 20.59 7.31 1.51
CA ASN A 7 19.29 7.39 0.89
C ASN A 7 18.30 7.19 2.05
N ASP A 8 17.73 8.27 2.61
CA ASP A 8 16.81 8.25 3.78
C ASP A 8 15.44 7.66 3.44
N SER A 9 15.43 6.75 2.45
CA SER A 9 14.26 6.06 1.92
C SER A 9 13.91 4.95 2.91
N ARG A 10 12.83 5.16 3.66
CA ARG A 10 12.34 4.29 4.73
C ARG A 10 11.37 3.29 4.13
N LEU A 11 11.71 2.02 4.28
CA LEU A 11 10.79 0.95 3.94
C LEU A 11 9.63 0.93 4.96
N ALA A 12 8.41 1.09 4.45
CA ALA A 12 7.19 1.01 5.25
C ALA A 12 6.17 0.04 4.62
N VAL A 13 5.32 -0.54 5.49
CA VAL A 13 4.20 -1.39 5.09
C VAL A 13 2.91 -0.81 5.64
N VAL A 14 1.91 -0.65 4.76
CA VAL A 14 0.56 -0.20 5.12
C VAL A 14 -0.41 -1.36 4.89
N ALA A 15 -1.18 -1.71 5.91
CA ALA A 15 -2.27 -2.67 5.83
C ALA A 15 -3.61 -1.93 5.92
N ILE A 16 -4.48 -2.18 4.94
CA ILE A 16 -5.79 -1.53 4.81
C ILE A 16 -6.86 -2.62 4.81
N VAL A 17 -7.89 -2.43 5.64
CA VAL A 17 -9.07 -3.30 5.70
C VAL A 17 -10.25 -2.50 5.15
N VAL A 18 -10.93 -3.05 4.13
CA VAL A 18 -12.06 -2.40 3.48
C VAL A 18 -13.31 -3.26 3.66
N GLU A 19 -14.33 -2.75 4.35
CA GLU A 19 -15.60 -3.47 4.57
C GLU A 19 -16.65 -3.15 3.50
N GLU A 20 -16.55 -1.98 2.87
CA GLU A 20 -17.47 -1.54 1.81
C GLU A 20 -16.82 -1.73 0.43
N PRO A 21 -17.32 -2.66 -0.42
CA PRO A 21 -16.75 -2.92 -1.74
C PRO A 21 -16.69 -1.67 -2.63
N ASP A 22 -17.67 -0.78 -2.52
CA ASP A 22 -17.75 0.43 -3.32
C ASP A 22 -16.64 1.45 -2.97
N SER A 23 -16.12 1.39 -1.74
CA SER A 23 -15.00 2.23 -1.30
C SER A 23 -13.65 1.80 -1.90
N VAL A 24 -13.56 0.59 -2.47
CA VAL A 24 -12.33 0.07 -3.08
C VAL A 24 -11.91 0.90 -4.30
N SER A 25 -12.85 1.47 -5.06
CA SER A 25 -12.53 2.28 -6.24
C SER A 25 -11.83 3.58 -5.85
N ALA A 26 -12.41 4.34 -4.92
CA ALA A 26 -11.83 5.59 -4.43
C ALA A 26 -10.47 5.36 -3.74
N LEU A 27 -10.35 4.27 -2.97
CA LEU A 27 -9.08 3.88 -2.38
C LEU A 27 -8.03 3.59 -3.45
N ASN A 28 -8.37 2.83 -4.48
CA ASN A 28 -7.44 2.51 -5.57
C ASN A 28 -6.96 3.75 -6.33
N GLU A 29 -7.83 4.75 -6.52
CA GLU A 29 -7.44 6.03 -7.13
C GLU A 29 -6.42 6.78 -6.26
N LEU A 30 -6.64 6.87 -4.95
CA LEU A 30 -5.68 7.46 -4.02
C LEU A 30 -4.33 6.72 -4.06
N LEU A 31 -4.35 5.38 -4.05
CA LEU A 31 -3.13 4.59 -4.14
C LEU A 31 -2.42 4.80 -5.48
N HIS A 32 -3.15 4.99 -6.57
CA HIS A 32 -2.56 5.29 -7.88
C HIS A 32 -1.85 6.64 -7.89
N GLN A 33 -2.41 7.67 -7.22
CA GLN A 33 -1.75 8.97 -7.07
C GLN A 33 -0.42 8.87 -6.31
N HIS A 34 -0.29 7.92 -5.38
CA HIS A 34 0.95 7.65 -4.64
C HIS A 34 1.83 6.55 -5.26
N SER A 35 1.54 6.09 -6.48
CA SER A 35 2.23 4.96 -7.12
C SER A 35 3.75 5.13 -7.24
N ALA A 36 4.24 6.38 -7.31
CA ALA A 36 5.67 6.67 -7.35
C ALA A 36 6.45 6.18 -6.11
N HIS A 37 5.78 6.03 -4.96
CA HIS A 37 6.38 5.56 -3.71
C HIS A 37 6.01 4.10 -3.39
N ILE A 38 5.18 3.45 -4.22
CA ILE A 38 4.70 2.09 -3.98
C ILE A 38 5.64 1.11 -4.68
N ILE A 39 6.36 0.32 -3.87
CA ILE A 39 7.20 -0.79 -4.34
C ILE A 39 6.32 -1.95 -4.83
N GLY A 40 5.21 -2.19 -4.12
CA GLY A 40 4.27 -3.25 -4.48
C GLY A 40 3.01 -3.23 -3.63
N ARG A 41 1.97 -3.91 -4.12
CA ARG A 41 0.71 -4.09 -3.38
C ARG A 41 0.14 -5.49 -3.58
N MET A 42 -0.45 -6.05 -2.54
CA MET A 42 -1.18 -7.31 -2.57
C MET A 42 -2.60 -7.11 -2.02
N GLY A 43 -3.60 -7.45 -2.82
CA GLY A 43 -5.00 -7.48 -2.41
C GLY A 43 -5.43 -8.91 -2.10
N ILE A 44 -6.11 -9.11 -0.97
CA ILE A 44 -6.67 -10.39 -0.53
C ILE A 44 -8.18 -10.17 -0.28
N PRO A 45 -9.04 -10.46 -1.27
CA PRO A 45 -10.48 -10.43 -1.09
C PRO A 45 -10.88 -11.50 -0.06
N CYS A 46 -11.65 -11.11 0.95
CA CYS A 46 -12.13 -11.99 2.01
C CYS A 46 -13.67 -11.97 2.06
N PRO A 47 -14.37 -12.49 1.03
CA PRO A 47 -15.83 -12.40 0.92
C PRO A 47 -16.57 -13.08 2.08
N ALA A 48 -15.98 -14.13 2.66
CA ALA A 48 -16.52 -14.80 3.85
C ALA A 48 -16.65 -13.89 5.09
N ARG A 49 -15.90 -12.78 5.13
CA ARG A 49 -15.94 -11.76 6.18
C ARG A 49 -16.56 -10.45 5.73
N GLY A 50 -16.97 -10.35 4.45
CA GLY A 50 -17.43 -9.11 3.85
C GLY A 50 -16.35 -8.03 3.75
N VAL A 51 -15.06 -8.40 3.77
CA VAL A 51 -13.96 -7.43 3.73
C VAL A 51 -12.95 -7.73 2.63
N SER A 52 -12.16 -6.73 2.25
CA SER A 52 -10.97 -6.86 1.42
C SER A 52 -9.75 -6.32 2.16
N LEU A 53 -8.69 -7.12 2.21
CA LEU A 53 -7.40 -6.74 2.78
C LEU A 53 -6.48 -6.24 1.67
N ILE A 54 -5.81 -5.12 1.87
CA ILE A 54 -4.82 -4.58 0.94
C ILE A 54 -3.54 -4.30 1.73
N SER A 55 -2.44 -4.90 1.30
CA SER A 55 -1.09 -4.65 1.83
C SER A 55 -0.27 -3.89 0.81
N ILE A 56 0.44 -2.85 1.25
CA ILE A 56 1.22 -1.97 0.38
C ILE A 56 2.61 -1.82 0.97
N ALA A 57 3.63 -2.14 0.19
CA ALA A 57 5.01 -1.83 0.51
C ALA A 57 5.40 -0.53 -0.18
N MET A 58 6.00 0.39 0.56
CA MET A 58 6.38 1.70 0.04
C MET A 58 7.79 2.09 0.49
N ASP A 59 8.45 2.87 -0.38
CA ASP A 59 9.76 3.46 -0.18
C ASP A 59 9.59 4.99 -0.17
N ALA A 60 9.94 5.66 0.94
CA ALA A 60 9.64 7.07 1.16
C ALA A 60 10.74 7.80 1.94
#